data_AF-A0A068V570-F1
#
_entry.id   AF-A0A068V570-F1
#
_cell.length_a   1.000
_cell.length_b   1.000
_cell.length_c   1.000
_cell.angle_alpha   90.00
_cell.angle_beta   90.00
_cell.angle_gamma   90.00
#
_symmetry.space_group_name_H-M   'P 1'
#
loop_
_entity.id
_entity.type
_entity.pdbx_description
1 polymer ?
#
loop_
_entity_poly.entity_id
_entity_poly.type
_entity_poly.pdbx_seq_one_letter_code
_entity_poly.pdbx_strand_id
1 'polypeptide(L)'
;MRTGDPWGAAYKIIRKEDQEEALTYLEVREKQYDQKAHVDIFTDRAATVPAVSGVLIYIASADKKLNRNYLGPASLQEIANQIVRAEGPSGPNRDYLFQLEKALTLLGCEDRHVIDLANEVRSILSGRN
;
A
#
# COMPACT_ATOMS: atom_id res chain seq x y z
N MET A 1 10.29 16.97 -10.73
CA MET A 1 9.54 16.09 -9.81
C MET A 1 9.11 14.86 -10.60
N ARG A 2 9.66 13.66 -10.35
CA ARG A 2 9.09 12.43 -10.91
C ARG A 2 7.85 12.10 -10.08
N THR A 3 6.69 12.36 -10.64
CA THR A 3 5.40 12.00 -10.05
C THR A 3 5.20 10.49 -10.22
N GLY A 4 5.11 9.73 -9.13
CA GLY A 4 4.75 8.31 -9.20
C GLY A 4 5.60 7.33 -8.39
N ASP A 5 6.62 7.78 -7.65
CA ASP A 5 7.45 6.88 -6.83
C ASP A 5 6.76 6.64 -5.46
N PRO A 6 6.26 5.42 -5.17
CA PRO A 6 5.60 5.14 -3.91
C PRO A 6 6.60 5.10 -2.76
N TRP A 7 6.19 5.60 -1.59
CA TRP A 7 6.95 5.44 -0.36
C TRP A 7 6.68 4.07 0.26
N GLY A 8 7.69 3.49 0.91
CA GLY A 8 7.58 2.20 1.56
C GLY A 8 8.77 1.89 2.47
N ALA A 9 8.81 0.66 2.95
CA ALA A 9 9.89 0.13 3.76
C ALA A 9 10.34 -1.23 3.23
N ALA A 10 11.65 -1.50 3.28
CA ALA A 10 12.23 -2.79 2.98
C ALA A 10 12.69 -3.46 4.28
N TYR A 11 12.35 -4.74 4.46
CA TYR A 11 12.69 -5.51 5.65
C TYR A 11 13.73 -6.58 5.29
N LYS A 12 14.85 -6.60 6.03
CA LYS A 12 15.88 -7.62 5.89
C LYS A 12 15.74 -8.63 7.02
N ILE A 13 15.48 -9.89 6.66
CA ILE A 13 15.43 -11.01 7.59
C ILE A 13 16.79 -11.73 7.52
N ILE A 14 17.45 -11.92 8.66
CA ILE A 14 18.84 -12.38 8.71
C ILE A 14 18.94 -13.91 8.79
N ARG A 15 18.12 -14.53 9.65
CA ARG A 15 18.15 -15.97 9.87
C ARG A 15 17.39 -16.69 8.77
N LYS A 16 17.93 -17.83 8.33
CA LYS A 16 17.33 -18.61 7.25
C LYS A 16 15.98 -19.20 7.66
N GLU A 17 15.85 -19.71 8.87
CA GLU A 17 14.54 -20.20 9.36
C GLU A 17 13.48 -19.10 9.35
N ASP A 18 13.80 -17.90 9.82
CA ASP A 18 12.87 -16.76 9.86
C ASP A 18 12.49 -16.30 8.44
N GLN A 19 13.40 -16.42 7.46
CA GLN A 19 13.11 -16.14 6.05
C GLN A 19 12.09 -17.12 5.48
N GLU A 20 12.30 -18.42 5.71
CA GLU A 20 11.38 -19.47 5.24
C GLU A 20 10.00 -19.34 5.90
N GLU A 21 9.95 -19.02 7.19
CA GLU A 21 8.71 -18.77 7.92
C GLU A 21 7.99 -17.52 7.39
N ALA A 22 8.71 -16.41 7.23
CA ALA A 22 8.13 -15.16 6.73
C ALA A 22 7.60 -15.33 5.29
N LEU A 23 8.34 -16.00 4.42
CA LEU A 23 7.87 -16.30 3.07
C LEU A 23 6.62 -17.17 3.09
N THR A 24 6.60 -18.23 3.90
CA THR A 24 5.42 -19.09 4.05
C THR A 24 4.20 -18.30 4.52
N TYR A 25 4.38 -17.40 5.49
CA TYR A 25 3.33 -16.52 5.97
C TYR A 25 2.83 -15.56 4.86
N LEU A 26 3.75 -14.93 4.12
CA LEU A 26 3.43 -14.02 3.02
C LEU A 26 2.69 -14.71 1.89
N GLU A 27 3.01 -15.97 1.56
CA GLU A 27 2.25 -16.73 0.55
C GLU A 27 0.78 -16.92 0.92
N VAL A 28 0.44 -16.99 2.21
CA VAL A 28 -0.95 -17.10 2.66
C VAL A 28 -1.63 -15.72 2.67
N ARG A 29 -0.94 -14.70 3.18
CA ARG A 29 -1.49 -13.34 3.33
C ARG A 29 -1.71 -12.68 1.98
N GLU A 30 -0.72 -12.76 1.09
CA GLU A 30 -0.68 -12.06 -0.19
C GLU A 30 -1.19 -12.92 -1.36
N LYS A 31 -1.82 -14.06 -1.08
CA LYS A 31 -2.33 -15.03 -2.08
C LYS A 31 -3.28 -14.47 -3.13
N GLN A 32 -3.81 -13.27 -2.90
CA GLN A 32 -4.74 -12.59 -3.80
C GLN A 32 -4.02 -11.71 -4.84
N TYR A 33 -2.70 -11.53 -4.70
CA TYR A 33 -1.86 -10.83 -5.65
C TYR A 33 -1.35 -11.81 -6.72
N ASP A 34 -1.31 -11.36 -7.96
CA ASP A 34 -1.05 -12.20 -9.14
C ASP A 34 0.40 -12.08 -9.65
N GLN A 35 1.20 -11.17 -9.07
CA GLN A 35 2.59 -10.96 -9.50
C GLN A 35 3.56 -10.82 -8.32
N LYS A 36 4.80 -11.27 -8.57
CA LYS A 36 5.96 -11.01 -7.73
C LYS A 36 7.04 -10.35 -8.58
N ALA A 37 7.69 -9.33 -8.05
CA ALA A 37 8.79 -8.65 -8.72
C ALA A 37 9.95 -8.44 -7.76
N HIS A 38 11.14 -8.29 -8.30
CA HIS A 38 12.32 -7.85 -7.55
C HIS A 38 12.66 -6.44 -8.01
N VAL A 39 12.71 -5.51 -7.07
CA VAL A 39 12.91 -4.09 -7.35
C VAL A 39 14.10 -3.54 -6.57
N ASP A 40 14.64 -2.45 -7.09
CA ASP A 40 15.67 -1.66 -6.44
C ASP A 40 15.02 -0.57 -5.59
N ILE A 41 15.49 -0.42 -4.34
CA ILE A 41 14.98 0.57 -3.38
C ILE A 41 15.97 1.71 -3.23
N PHE A 42 15.46 2.93 -3.35
CA PHE A 42 16.21 4.17 -3.22
C PHE A 42 15.70 4.93 -1.99
N THR A 43 16.61 5.55 -1.23
CA THR A 43 16.28 6.37 -0.06
C THR A 43 16.22 7.87 -0.37
N ASP A 44 16.71 8.27 -1.55
CA ASP A 44 16.65 9.63 -2.07
C ASP A 44 16.20 9.57 -3.55
N ARG A 45 15.29 10.47 -3.94
CA ARG A 45 14.78 10.58 -5.32
C ARG A 45 15.85 11.01 -6.32
N ALA A 46 16.92 11.66 -5.86
CA ALA A 46 18.06 12.04 -6.67
C ALA A 46 19.14 10.94 -6.75
N ALA A 47 19.00 9.86 -5.97
CA ALA A 47 19.99 8.78 -5.97
C ALA A 47 19.97 8.04 -7.31
N THR A 48 21.16 7.79 -7.84
CA THR A 48 21.37 6.98 -9.04
C THR A 48 21.82 5.56 -8.72
N VAL A 49 22.09 5.27 -7.43
CA VAL A 49 22.50 3.97 -6.92
C VAL A 49 21.48 3.54 -5.87
N PRO A 50 20.96 2.30 -5.94
CA PRO A 50 19.99 1.82 -4.97
C PRO A 50 20.66 1.59 -3.61
N ALA A 51 19.91 1.88 -2.55
CA ALA A 51 20.30 1.54 -1.19
C ALA A 51 20.24 0.02 -0.97
N VAL A 52 19.26 -0.64 -1.57
CA VAL A 52 19.10 -2.10 -1.56
C VAL A 52 18.58 -2.56 -2.91
N SER A 53 19.22 -3.58 -3.49
CA SER A 53 18.79 -4.19 -4.75
C SER A 53 18.08 -5.52 -4.55
N GLY A 54 17.21 -5.87 -5.49
CA GLY A 54 16.57 -7.18 -5.54
C GLY A 54 15.59 -7.43 -4.39
N VAL A 55 14.85 -6.41 -3.96
CA VAL A 55 13.83 -6.54 -2.92
C VAL A 55 12.58 -7.17 -3.51
N LEU A 56 12.12 -8.28 -2.93
CA LEU A 56 10.87 -8.93 -3.31
C LEU A 56 9.66 -8.06 -2.95
N ILE A 57 8.78 -7.83 -3.91
CA ILE A 57 7.48 -7.20 -3.72
C ILE A 57 6.38 -8.07 -4.35
N TYR A 58 5.19 -8.01 -3.76
CA TYR A 58 3.99 -8.62 -4.31
C TYR A 58 3.11 -7.52 -4.91
N ILE A 59 2.59 -7.75 -6.11
CA ILE A 59 1.85 -6.75 -6.88
C ILE A 59 0.52 -7.35 -7.32
N ALA A 60 -0.56 -6.60 -7.10
CA ALA A 60 -1.86 -6.85 -7.67
C ALA A 60 -1.98 -6.09 -9.00
N SER A 61 -2.00 -6.78 -10.13
CA SER A 61 -2.06 -6.15 -11.45
C SER A 61 -3.46 -5.60 -11.77
N ALA A 62 -3.54 -4.78 -12.81
CA ALA A 62 -4.81 -4.27 -13.34
C ALA A 62 -5.56 -5.29 -14.23
N ASP A 63 -5.03 -6.50 -14.42
CA ASP A 63 -5.68 -7.54 -15.21
C ASP A 63 -6.83 -8.18 -14.40
N LYS A 64 -8.07 -7.82 -14.73
CA LYS A 64 -9.28 -8.34 -14.06
C LYS A 64 -9.46 -9.86 -14.19
N LYS A 65 -8.79 -10.53 -15.14
CA LYS A 65 -8.83 -12.00 -15.25
C LYS A 65 -7.98 -12.66 -14.17
N LEU A 66 -6.82 -12.08 -13.87
CA LEU A 66 -5.85 -12.60 -12.90
C LEU A 66 -6.11 -12.05 -11.49
N ASN A 67 -6.38 -10.74 -11.39
CA ASN A 67 -6.74 -10.05 -10.18
C ASN A 67 -8.24 -9.71 -10.16
N ARG A 68 -9.05 -10.66 -9.69
CA ARG A 68 -10.51 -10.48 -9.56
C ARG A 68 -10.91 -9.38 -8.57
N ASN A 69 -10.00 -8.94 -7.71
CA ASN A 69 -10.24 -7.89 -6.72
C ASN A 69 -9.98 -6.48 -7.26
N TYR A 70 -9.43 -6.34 -8.49
CA TYR A 70 -9.22 -5.04 -9.09
C TYR A 70 -10.53 -4.39 -9.54
N LEU A 71 -10.96 -3.36 -8.79
CA LEU A 71 -12.21 -2.63 -9.07
C LEU A 71 -12.07 -1.65 -10.24
N GLY A 72 -10.85 -1.21 -10.55
CA GLY A 72 -10.56 -0.20 -11.56
C GLY A 72 -10.32 1.19 -10.96
N PRO A 73 -9.99 2.19 -11.81
CA PRO A 73 -9.92 3.57 -11.38
C PRO A 73 -11.31 4.07 -10.97
N ALA A 74 -11.35 4.91 -9.94
CA ALA A 74 -12.55 5.55 -9.44
C ALA A 74 -12.21 6.96 -8.97
N SER A 75 -13.21 7.82 -8.85
CA SER A 75 -13.05 9.15 -8.28
C SER A 75 -12.68 9.07 -6.79
N LEU A 76 -12.02 10.10 -6.27
CA LEU A 76 -11.67 10.20 -4.84
C LEU A 76 -12.91 9.99 -3.94
N GLN A 77 -14.03 10.57 -4.35
CA GLN A 77 -15.30 10.50 -3.62
C GLN A 77 -15.90 9.09 -3.62
N GLU A 78 -15.85 8.37 -4.75
CA GLU A 78 -16.31 6.98 -4.82
C GLU A 78 -15.46 6.07 -3.92
N ILE A 79 -14.13 6.23 -3.95
CA ILE A 79 -13.21 5.47 -3.11
C ILE A 79 -13.48 5.77 -1.63
N ALA A 80 -13.62 7.05 -1.26
CA ALA A 80 -13.88 7.46 0.13
C ALA A 80 -15.21 6.90 0.65
N ASN A 81 -16.28 6.97 -0.16
CA ASN A 81 -17.58 6.40 0.18
C ASN A 81 -17.51 4.88 0.41
N GLN A 82 -16.74 4.18 -0.43
CA GLN A 82 -16.52 2.74 -0.25
C GLN A 82 -15.74 2.47 1.05
N ILE A 83 -14.69 3.23 1.33
CA ILE A 83 -13.87 3.08 2.54
C ILE A 83 -14.71 3.30 3.81
N VAL A 84 -15.59 4.30 3.83
CA VAL A 84 -16.47 4.58 4.97
C VAL A 84 -17.42 3.42 5.29
N ARG A 85 -17.88 2.69 4.26
CA ARG A 85 -18.87 1.61 4.39
C ARG A 85 -18.26 0.21 4.53
N ALA A 86 -16.99 0.05 4.18
CA ALA A 86 -16.34 -1.25 4.12
C ALA A 86 -15.76 -1.68 5.48
N GLU A 87 -16.01 -2.94 5.84
CA GLU A 87 -15.46 -3.59 7.02
C GLU A 87 -15.12 -5.05 6.68
N GLY A 88 -13.98 -5.51 7.18
CA GLY A 88 -13.54 -6.90 7.03
C GLY A 88 -13.17 -7.53 8.38
N PRO A 89 -12.63 -8.75 8.39
CA PRO A 89 -12.22 -9.44 9.61
C PRO A 89 -11.18 -8.68 10.45
N SER A 90 -10.43 -7.76 9.82
CA SER A 90 -9.43 -6.90 10.46
C SER A 90 -9.99 -5.56 10.96
N GLY A 91 -11.30 -5.32 10.80
CA GLY A 91 -11.97 -4.08 11.20
C GLY A 91 -12.34 -3.15 10.04
N PRO A 92 -12.76 -1.91 10.36
CA PRO A 92 -13.20 -0.92 9.37
C PRO A 92 -12.08 -0.46 8.43
N ASN A 93 -12.38 -0.32 7.15
CA ASN A 93 -11.39 0.07 6.14
C ASN A 93 -10.85 1.51 6.35
N ARG A 94 -11.66 2.39 6.97
CA ARG A 94 -11.21 3.74 7.36
C ARG A 94 -10.03 3.72 8.34
N ASP A 95 -9.96 2.73 9.23
CA ASP A 95 -8.91 2.65 10.23
C ASP A 95 -7.59 2.26 9.57
N TYR A 96 -7.64 1.38 8.57
CA TYR A 96 -6.49 1.07 7.72
C TYR A 96 -5.95 2.33 7.03
N LEU A 97 -6.82 3.12 6.41
CA LEU A 97 -6.42 4.36 5.73
C LEU A 97 -5.75 5.36 6.69
N PHE A 98 -6.32 5.59 7.88
CA PHE A 98 -5.76 6.52 8.85
C PHE A 98 -4.44 6.03 9.46
N GLN A 99 -4.29 4.72 9.67
CA GLN A 99 -3.02 4.14 10.11
C GLN A 99 -1.94 4.31 9.04
N LEU A 100 -2.29 4.13 7.77
CA LEU A 100 -1.36 4.33 6.66
C LEU A 100 -0.92 5.81 6.55
N GLU A 101 -1.86 6.75 6.55
CA GLU A 101 -1.56 8.19 6.51
C GLU A 101 -0.66 8.61 7.69
N LYS A 102 -0.97 8.13 8.91
CA LYS A 102 -0.15 8.38 10.09
C LYS A 102 1.26 7.81 9.95
N ALA A 103 1.39 6.58 9.47
CA ALA A 103 2.70 5.94 9.29
C ALA A 103 3.57 6.69 8.27
N LEU A 104 2.99 7.08 7.13
CA LEU A 104 3.69 7.88 6.11
C LEU A 104 4.11 9.24 6.65
N THR A 105 3.23 9.92 7.40
CA THR A 105 3.53 11.21 8.03
C THR A 105 4.70 11.10 9.02
N LEU A 106 4.71 10.07 9.87
CA LEU A 106 5.80 9.84 10.84
C LEU A 106 7.16 9.57 10.16
N LEU A 107 7.14 9.01 8.95
CA LEU A 107 8.34 8.78 8.14
C LEU A 107 8.76 10.01 7.31
N GLY A 108 8.00 11.11 7.35
CA GLY A 108 8.24 12.29 6.51
C GLY A 108 7.89 12.04 5.03
N CYS A 109 7.10 11.01 4.75
CA CYS A 109 6.70 10.60 3.42
C CYS A 109 5.38 11.26 3.03
N GLU A 110 5.41 12.28 2.17
CA GLU A 110 4.19 12.89 1.65
C GLU A 110 3.62 12.09 0.48
N ASP A 111 2.43 11.51 0.69
CA ASP A 111 1.60 10.92 -0.34
C ASP A 111 0.28 11.68 -0.45
N ARG A 112 0.17 12.50 -1.51
CA ARG A 112 -0.99 13.36 -1.73
C ARG A 112 -2.28 12.57 -1.91
N HIS A 113 -2.24 11.41 -2.56
CA HIS A 113 -3.45 10.62 -2.78
C HIS A 113 -4.00 10.07 -1.46
N VAL A 114 -3.12 9.55 -0.59
CA VAL A 114 -3.49 9.06 0.74
C VAL A 114 -4.05 10.20 1.60
N ILE A 115 -3.40 11.38 1.60
CA ILE A 115 -3.84 12.55 2.36
C ILE A 115 -5.21 13.04 1.90
N ASP A 116 -5.38 13.24 0.58
CA ASP A 116 -6.64 13.72 -0.01
C ASP A 116 -7.78 12.73 0.31
N LEU A 117 -7.52 11.43 0.23
CA LEU A 117 -8.50 10.38 0.52
C LEU A 117 -8.87 10.33 2.00
N ALA A 118 -7.89 10.45 2.90
CA ALA A 118 -8.14 10.48 4.35
C ALA A 118 -8.97 11.70 4.75
N ASN A 119 -8.72 12.87 4.13
CA ASN A 119 -9.51 14.08 4.35
C ASN A 119 -10.95 13.94 3.86
N GLU A 120 -11.16 13.34 2.68
CA GLU A 120 -12.51 13.08 2.15
C GLU A 120 -13.29 12.13 3.09
N VAL A 121 -12.66 11.05 3.56
CA VAL A 121 -13.26 10.12 4.54
C VAL A 121 -13.64 10.85 5.84
N ARG A 122 -12.79 11.76 6.35
CA ARG A 122 -13.12 12.59 7.53
C ARG A 122 -14.29 13.53 7.27
N SER A 123 -14.38 14.12 6.08
CA SER A 123 -15.48 15.02 5.71
C SER A 123 -16.82 14.29 5.74
N ILE A 124 -16.87 13.12 5.09
CA ILE A 124 -18.06 12.25 5.06
C ILE A 124 -18.48 11.85 6.48
N LEU A 125 -17.54 11.43 7.34
CA LEU A 125 -17.83 11.04 8.72
C LEU A 125 -18.29 12.20 9.61
N SER A 126 -17.87 13.42 9.29
CA SER A 126 -18.26 14.64 10.02
C SER A 126 -19.60 15.22 9.56
N GLY A 127 -20.29 14.57 8.60
CA GLY A 127 -21.54 15.05 8.04
C GLY A 127 -21.41 16.33 7.20
N ARG A 128 -20.19 16.65 6.72
CA ARG A 128 -19.95 17.77 5.80
C ARG A 128 -19.93 17.24 4.38
N ASN A 129 -21.10 17.21 3.75
CA ASN A 129 -21.27 17.09 2.30
C ASN A 129 -22.06 18.29 1.79
#